data_AF-A0A9J6DU50-F1
#
_entry.id   AF-A0A9J6DU50-F1
#
_cell.length_a   1.000
_cell.length_b   1.000
_cell.length_c   1.000
_cell.angle_alpha   90.00
_cell.angle_beta   90.00
_cell.angle_gamma   90.00
#
_symmetry.space_group_name_H-M   'P 1'
#
loop_
_entity.id
_entity.type
_entity.pdbx_description
1 polymer ?
#
loop_
_entity_poly.entity_id
_entity_poly.type
_entity_poly.pdbx_seq_one_letter_code
_entity_poly.pdbx_strand_id
1 'polypeptide(L)'
;MLALGLFGLGSGGTIVPSFVGSFRDTLKRGFADDLSTYGLVSSVFTVSHSMGAFVGPTLGGYLLDSVGYRMGTMVLLANEVLLILALCIYVVVHRKPSGDQEPLLKEVT
;
A
#
# COMPACT_ATOMS: atom_id res chain seq x y z
N MET A 1 5.07 16.17 19.50
CA MET A 1 5.99 15.02 19.34
C MET A 1 5.26 13.69 19.24
N LEU A 2 4.35 13.34 20.17
CA LEU A 2 3.66 12.05 20.14
C LEU A 2 2.84 11.80 18.85
N ALA A 3 2.11 12.79 18.34
CA ALA A 3 1.32 12.65 17.11
C ALA A 3 2.16 12.38 15.86
N LEU A 4 3.30 13.08 15.70
CA LEU A 4 4.24 12.87 14.59
C LEU A 4 4.91 11.49 14.67
N GLY A 5 5.25 11.04 15.88
CA GLY A 5 5.78 9.69 16.10
C GLY A 5 4.78 8.60 15.69
N LEU A 6 3.52 8.72 16.14
CA LEU A 6 2.46 7.78 15.77
C LEU A 6 2.17 7.80 14.25
N PHE A 7 2.15 8.98 13.63
CA PHE A 7 1.95 9.11 12.20
C PHE A 7 3.08 8.46 11.38
N GLY A 8 4.33 8.65 11.80
CA GLY A 8 5.49 8.02 11.17
C GLY A 8 5.48 6.50 11.30
N LEU A 9 5.15 5.98 12.48
CA LEU A 9 5.01 4.53 12.72
C LEU A 9 3.92 3.91 11.85
N GLY A 10 2.76 4.57 11.73
CA GLY A 10 1.66 4.11 10.89
C GLY A 10 2.00 4.12 9.39
N SER A 11 2.63 5.19 8.92
CA SER A 11 3.01 5.35 7.51
C SER A 11 4.06 4.31 7.09
N GLY A 12 5.10 4.11 7.92
CA GLY A 12 6.11 3.09 7.69
C GLY A 12 5.53 1.67 7.72
N GLY A 13 4.62 1.41 8.68
CA GLY A 13 3.90 0.15 8.80
C GLY A 13 2.96 -0.18 7.65
N THR A 14 2.67 0.77 6.76
CA THR A 14 1.78 0.56 5.60
C THR A 14 2.56 0.43 4.30
N ILE A 15 3.58 1.27 4.09
CA ILE A 15 4.34 1.32 2.82
C ILE A 15 5.19 0.05 2.64
N VAL A 16 5.91 -0.38 3.68
CA VAL A 16 6.79 -1.55 3.61
C VAL A 16 6.04 -2.85 3.28
N PRO A 17 4.96 -3.25 4.00
CA PRO A 17 4.25 -4.47 3.68
C PRO A 17 3.51 -4.40 2.34
N SER A 18 3.09 -3.22 1.88
CA SER A 18 2.48 -3.07 0.55
C SER A 18 3.47 -3.39 -0.56
N PHE A 19 4.71 -2.93 -0.41
CA PHE A 19 5.79 -3.24 -1.35
C PHE A 19 6.18 -4.72 -1.29
N VAL A 20 6.42 -5.26 -0.09
CA VAL A 20 6.79 -6.67 0.10
C VAL A 20 5.68 -7.61 -0.39
N GLY A 21 4.42 -7.29 -0.13
CA GLY A 21 3.26 -8.07 -0.62
C GLY A 21 3.21 -8.11 -2.15
N SER A 22 3.34 -6.96 -2.80
CA SER A 22 3.35 -6.86 -4.28
C SER A 22 4.52 -7.63 -4.90
N PHE A 23 5.69 -7.60 -4.26
CA PHE A 23 6.85 -8.36 -4.70
C PHE A 23 6.65 -9.87 -4.54
N ARG A 24 6.15 -10.32 -3.39
CA ARG A 24 5.86 -11.76 -3.14
C ARG A 24 4.82 -12.31 -4.11
N ASP A 25 3.82 -11.52 -4.46
CA ASP A 25 2.80 -11.95 -5.44
C ASP A 25 3.35 -11.97 -6.87
N THR A 26 4.34 -11.14 -7.19
CA THR A 26 5.07 -11.19 -8.47
C THR A 26 5.93 -12.47 -8.54
N LEU A 27 6.65 -12.82 -7.48
CA LEU A 27 7.41 -14.07 -7.42
C LEU A 27 6.50 -15.31 -7.55
N LYS A 28 5.35 -15.34 -6.87
CA LYS A 28 4.38 -16.44 -6.98
C LYS A 28 3.83 -16.65 -8.39
N ARG A 29 3.83 -15.59 -9.22
CA ARG A 29 3.37 -15.65 -10.62
C ARG A 29 4.44 -16.21 -11.58
N GLY A 30 5.61 -16.62 -11.08
CA GLY A 30 6.65 -17.29 -11.86
C GLY A 30 7.76 -16.36 -12.36
N PHE A 31 7.85 -15.13 -11.84
CA PHE A 31 8.98 -14.24 -12.14
C PHE A 31 10.22 -14.67 -11.35
N ALA A 32 11.39 -14.60 -11.99
CA ALA A 32 12.67 -14.91 -11.36
C ALA A 32 12.99 -13.89 -10.25
N ASP A 33 13.55 -14.36 -9.13
CA ASP A 33 14.08 -13.53 -8.05
C ASP A 33 15.45 -12.94 -8.47
N ASP A 34 15.38 -12.01 -9.42
CA ASP A 34 16.54 -11.32 -9.97
C ASP A 34 16.40 -9.81 -9.79
N LEU A 35 17.53 -9.10 -9.81
CA LEU A 35 17.59 -7.65 -9.70
C LEU A 35 16.71 -6.95 -10.74
N SER A 36 16.55 -7.55 -11.91
CA SER A 36 15.67 -7.07 -12.98
C SER A 36 14.20 -7.00 -12.53
N THR A 37 13.66 -8.06 -11.90
CA THR A 37 12.27 -8.10 -11.39
C THR A 37 12.08 -7.12 -10.25
N TYR A 38 13.04 -7.06 -9.33
CA TYR A 38 13.00 -6.11 -8.21
C TYR A 38 13.00 -4.65 -8.70
N GLY A 39 13.81 -4.32 -9.70
CA GLY A 39 13.84 -3.01 -10.34
C GLY A 39 12.51 -2.64 -11.00
N LEU A 40 11.84 -3.59 -11.66
CA LEU A 40 10.53 -3.36 -12.26
C LEU A 40 9.42 -3.16 -11.21
N VAL A 41 9.36 -3.99 -10.16
CA VAL A 41 8.34 -3.84 -9.12
C VAL A 41 8.53 -2.54 -8.33
N SER A 42 9.78 -2.20 -7.97
CA SER A 42 10.10 -0.96 -7.26
C SER A 42 9.86 0.29 -8.11
N SER A 43 10.14 0.27 -9.41
CA SER A 43 9.83 1.39 -10.30
C SER A 43 8.32 1.60 -10.46
N VAL A 44 7.52 0.54 -10.65
CA VAL A 44 6.05 0.64 -10.72
C VAL A 44 5.47 1.15 -9.40
N PHE A 45 5.97 0.66 -8.27
CA PHE A 45 5.56 1.13 -6.95
C PHE A 45 5.89 2.61 -6.76
N THR A 46 7.10 3.02 -7.10
CA THR A 46 7.57 4.41 -6.96
C THR A 46 6.79 5.36 -7.87
N VAL A 47 6.53 4.97 -9.13
CA VAL A 47 5.69 5.76 -10.06
C VAL A 47 4.27 5.93 -9.50
N SER A 48 3.70 4.86 -8.96
CA SER A 48 2.38 4.91 -8.32
C SER A 48 2.37 5.85 -7.12
N HIS A 49 3.41 5.81 -6.29
CA HIS A 49 3.56 6.70 -5.14
C HIS A 49 3.73 8.16 -5.56
N SER A 50 4.60 8.45 -6.53
CA SER A 50 4.80 9.81 -7.07
C SER A 50 3.54 10.36 -7.73
N MET A 51 2.77 9.52 -8.43
CA MET A 51 1.49 9.92 -9.00
C MET A 51 0.49 10.30 -7.89
N GLY A 52 0.42 9.52 -6.81
CA GLY A 52 -0.39 9.86 -5.64
C GLY A 52 0.06 11.16 -4.96
N ALA A 53 1.37 11.36 -4.83
CA ALA A 53 1.95 12.58 -4.26
C ALA A 53 1.69 13.84 -5.12
N PHE A 54 1.47 13.67 -6.43
CA PHE A 54 1.05 14.75 -7.31
C PHE A 54 -0.46 15.00 -7.24
N VAL A 55 -1.26 13.94 -7.43
CA VAL A 55 -2.73 14.03 -7.49
C VAL A 55 -3.34 14.43 -6.15
N GLY A 56 -2.77 13.97 -5.03
CA GLY A 56 -3.28 14.23 -3.68
C GLY A 56 -3.36 15.73 -3.36
N PRO A 57 -2.26 16.49 -3.41
CA PRO A 57 -2.26 17.93 -3.18
C PRO A 57 -3.08 18.70 -4.23
N THR A 58 -3.08 18.28 -5.50
CA THR A 58 -3.87 18.93 -6.55
C THR A 58 -5.37 18.83 -6.27
N LEU A 59 -5.87 17.64 -5.95
CA LEU A 59 -7.28 17.45 -5.59
C LEU A 59 -7.61 18.07 -4.23
N GLY A 60 -6.70 17.97 -3.26
CA GLY A 60 -6.86 18.53 -1.93
C GLY A 60 -6.96 20.06 -1.94
N GLY A 61 -6.13 20.74 -2.73
CA GLY A 61 -6.17 22.19 -2.92
C GLY A 61 -7.48 22.64 -3.56
N TYR A 62 -7.91 21.96 -4.63
CA TYR A 62 -9.19 22.24 -5.29
C TYR A 62 -10.39 22.05 -4.36
N LEU A 63 -10.39 20.99 -3.55
CA LEU A 63 -11.45 20.77 -2.55
C LEU A 63 -11.44 21.83 -1.44
N LEU A 64 -10.24 22.26 -1.04
CA LEU A 64 -10.07 23.25 0.01
C LEU A 64 -10.60 24.62 -0.44
N ASP A 65 -10.32 24.99 -1.68
CA ASP A 65 -10.75 26.26 -2.29
C ASP A 65 -12.28 26.33 -2.48
N SER A 66 -12.94 25.18 -2.72
CA SER A 66 -14.38 25.14 -3.03
C SER A 66 -15.29 24.97 -1.80
N VAL A 67 -14.91 24.14 -0.82
CA VAL A 67 -15.79 23.74 0.30
C VAL A 67 -15.29 24.23 1.67
N GLY A 68 -14.10 24.86 1.70
CA GLY A 68 -13.48 25.36 2.92
C GLY A 68 -12.84 24.28 3.79
N TYR A 69 -12.05 24.72 4.78
CA TYR A 69 -11.15 23.87 5.57
C TYR A 69 -11.84 22.72 6.32
N ARG A 70 -13.05 22.96 6.82
CA ARG A 70 -13.76 21.98 7.66
C ARG A 70 -14.31 20.80 6.87
N MET A 71 -14.76 21.02 5.64
CA MET A 71 -15.29 19.96 4.78
C MET A 71 -14.18 19.26 4.01
N GLY A 72 -13.09 19.98 3.66
CA GLY A 72 -11.92 19.39 3.04
C GLY A 72 -11.25 18.31 3.90
N THR A 73 -11.12 18.53 5.21
CA THR A 73 -10.56 17.53 6.12
C THR A 73 -11.47 16.32 6.31
N MET A 74 -12.80 16.50 6.26
CA MET A 74 -13.75 15.38 6.31
C MET A 74 -13.64 14.47 5.08
N VAL A 75 -13.43 15.03 3.88
CA VAL A 75 -13.23 14.22 2.67
C VAL A 75 -11.89 13.47 2.71
N LEU A 76 -10.84 14.09 3.25
CA LEU A 76 -9.56 13.39 3.45
C LEU A 76 -9.73 12.21 4.41
N LEU A 77 -10.41 12.42 5.54
CA LEU A 77 -10.69 11.36 6.51
C LEU A 77 -11.58 10.27 5.92
N ALA A 78 -12.57 10.63 5.10
CA ALA A 78 -13.43 9.69 4.41
C ALA A 78 -12.66 8.82 3.40
N ASN A 79 -11.72 9.39 2.66
CA ASN A 79 -10.83 8.63 1.77
C ASN A 79 -9.99 7.61 2.54
N GLU A 80 -9.45 8.01 3.70
CA GLU A 80 -8.63 7.11 4.51
C GLU A 80 -9.46 5.97 5.11
N VAL A 81 -10.67 6.26 5.58
CA VAL A 81 -11.62 5.24 6.07
C VAL A 81 -12.03 4.30 4.94
N LEU A 82 -12.25 4.82 3.73
CA LEU A 82 -12.58 4.00 2.55
C LEU A 82 -11.43 3.05 2.20
N LEU A 83 -10.18 3.51 2.26
CA LEU A 83 -9.00 2.66 2.05
C LEU A 83 -8.89 1.56 3.11
N ILE A 84 -9.09 1.90 4.39
CA ILE A 84 -9.10 0.92 5.49
C ILE A 84 -10.22 -0.11 5.26
N LEU A 85 -11.41 0.32 4.87
CA LEU A 85 -12.53 -0.57 4.56
C LEU A 85 -12.21 -1.49 3.38
N ALA A 86 -11.67 -0.95 2.29
CA ALA A 86 -11.27 -1.74 1.14
C ALA A 86 -10.21 -2.79 1.51
N LEU A 87 -9.25 -2.42 2.37
CA LEU A 87 -8.21 -3.31 2.85
C LEU A 87 -8.77 -4.38 3.81
N CYS A 88 -9.71 -4.01 4.69
CA CYS A 88 -10.47 -4.97 5.51
C CYS A 88 -11.26 -5.95 4.65
N ILE A 89 -11.98 -5.48 3.62
CA ILE A 89 -12.71 -6.32 2.68
C ILE A 89 -11.74 -7.25 1.94
N TYR A 90 -10.64 -6.72 1.42
CA TYR A 90 -9.61 -7.51 0.77
C TYR A 90 -9.07 -8.59 1.71
N VAL A 91 -8.74 -8.26 2.96
CA VAL A 91 -8.29 -9.23 3.96
C VAL A 91 -9.37 -10.26 4.29
N VAL A 92 -10.64 -9.88 4.37
CA VAL A 92 -11.73 -10.82 4.64
C VAL A 92 -11.96 -11.77 3.46
N VAL A 93 -11.92 -11.27 2.23
CA VAL A 93 -12.12 -12.06 1.00
C VAL A 93 -10.90 -12.94 0.69
N HIS A 94 -9.70 -12.41 0.87
CA HIS A 94 -8.44 -13.13 0.68
C HIS A 94 -7.89 -13.75 1.98
N ARG A 95 -8.71 -13.88 3.03
CA ARG A 95 -8.43 -14.75 4.18
C ARG A 95 -8.51 -16.21 3.73
N LYS A 96 -7.59 -16.63 2.89
CA LYS A 96 -7.23 -18.03 2.76
C LYS A 96 -6.39 -18.38 3.99
N PRO A 97 -6.70 -19.44 4.75
CA PRO A 97 -5.86 -19.87 5.86
C PRO A 97 -4.46 -20.16 5.31
N SER A 98 -3.47 -19.37 5.75
CA SER A 98 -2.05 -19.56 5.43
C SER A 98 -1.49 -20.77 6.16
N GLY A 99 -1.94 -21.96 5.76
CA GLY A 99 -1.49 -23.25 6.26
C GLY A 99 -0.84 -24.11 5.18
N ASP A 100 -0.02 -23.55 4.27
CA ASP A 100 0.71 -24.35 3.27
C ASP A 100 1.95 -23.62 2.69
N GLN A 101 2.87 -23.15 3.54
CA GLN A 101 4.26 -22.85 3.12
C GLN A 101 5.27 -23.89 3.62
N GLU A 102 4.88 -25.17 3.69
CA GLU A 102 5.74 -26.26 4.17
C GLU A 102 5.86 -27.49 3.23
N PRO A 103 5.96 -27.34 1.89
CA PRO A 103 6.66 -28.38 1.13
C PRO A 103 7.77 -27.92 0.17
N LEU A 104 7.93 -26.64 -0.16
CA LEU A 104 8.93 -26.21 -1.17
C LEU A 104 10.37 -26.04 -0.65
N LEU A 105 10.63 -26.33 0.64
CA LEU A 105 11.99 -26.47 1.18
C LEU A 105 12.47 -27.94 1.26
N LYS A 106 11.80 -28.88 0.57
CA LYS A 106 12.25 -30.28 0.46
C LYS A 106 12.67 -30.71 -0.94
N GLU A 107 12.56 -29.85 -1.95
CA GLU A 107 12.98 -30.19 -3.33
C GLU A 107 14.33 -29.57 -3.73
N VAL A 108 14.96 -28.81 -2.82
CA VAL A 108 16.28 -28.17 -3.03
C VAL A 108 17.24 -28.56 -1.89
N THR A 109 17.28 -29.85 -1.56
CA THR A 109 18.34 -30.51 -0.76
C THR A 109 18.49 -31.93 -1.27
#